data_AF-A0AAV7YXI5-F1
#
_entry.id   AF-A0AAV7YXI5-F1
#
_cell.length_a   1.000
_cell.length_b   1.000
_cell.length_c   1.000
_cell.angle_alpha   90.00
_cell.angle_beta   90.00
_cell.angle_gamma   90.00
#
_symmetry.space_group_name_H-M   'P 1'
#
loop_
_entity.id
_entity.type
_entity.pdbx_description
1 polymer ?
#
loop_
_entity_poly.entity_id
_entity_poly.type
_entity_poly.pdbx_seq_one_letter_code
_entity_poly.pdbx_strand_id
1 'polypeptide(L)'
;MNDLEKVLDEELKNFEEFTDNSFNEWEEISTEDETTESFLFTKSKYWKVEPFDENYGLQDLEVFEDNTNFKDHFYNQGCYHLAAQHPENGSFVFSVVESPQNENKLLVICDSQEESQMKEVSNSSLEVPFIRKLFCQGPPVSSIVQAFDECLKDSTVVSCLNEKEEKEILTMENTSNIRQFKFGVIYVSEGQTQETDFLSNQKGSSEWNEFLDLLGEHINLLGWGEYSGGLNTKRDRSGKQSVFTKWKDFDIMWHVSTLLPYSEKDPQQLVKKKHIGNDVVVIIFIDGKGKYNPESLKSRQNHILIAVQPLKNENETKYRVEIVTKKSVPLYQPQLPIPPIFEKEELRDFLLTKACQGERIAQKTGKFLERYLRYRGAVIKKNY
;
A
#
# COMPACT_ATOMS: atom_id res chain seq x y z
N MET A 1 2.13 30.09 23.54
CA MET A 1 1.70 29.99 22.14
C MET A 1 2.95 30.09 21.30
N ASN A 2 3.48 28.91 20.98
CA ASN A 2 4.84 28.74 20.46
C ASN A 2 4.85 28.96 18.94
N ASP A 3 5.98 29.42 18.42
CA ASP A 3 6.22 29.64 16.99
C ASP A 3 5.94 28.40 16.12
N LEU A 4 5.85 27.20 16.71
CA LEU A 4 5.40 25.97 16.06
C LEU A 4 3.91 26.00 15.63
N GLU A 5 3.02 26.60 16.43
CA GLU A 5 1.59 26.71 16.10
C GLU A 5 1.37 27.67 14.93
N LYS A 6 2.17 28.76 14.86
CA LYS A 6 2.11 29.71 13.74
C LYS A 6 2.61 29.12 12.43
N VAL A 7 3.69 28.33 12.47
CA VAL A 7 4.21 27.64 11.27
C VAL A 7 3.21 26.59 10.77
N LEU A 8 2.54 25.88 11.68
CA LEU A 8 1.48 24.92 11.33
C LEU A 8 0.25 25.61 10.73
N ASP A 9 -0.17 26.77 11.27
CA ASP A 9 -1.31 27.54 10.74
C ASP A 9 -1.01 28.22 9.39
N GLU A 10 0.23 28.68 9.15
CA GLU A 10 0.64 29.24 7.86
C GLU A 10 0.80 28.16 6.78
N GLU A 11 1.30 26.97 7.12
CA GLU A 11 1.31 25.83 6.20
C GLU A 11 -0.11 25.32 5.89
N LEU A 12 -1.04 25.40 6.84
CA LEU A 12 -2.46 25.07 6.64
C LEU A 12 -3.17 26.08 5.72
N LYS A 13 -2.87 27.38 5.85
CA LYS A 13 -3.45 28.42 4.98
C LYS A 13 -2.97 28.35 3.54
N ASN A 14 -1.68 28.09 3.32
CA ASN A 14 -1.13 27.92 1.96
C ASN A 14 -1.68 26.66 1.27
N PHE A 15 -2.31 25.74 2.01
CA PHE A 15 -2.94 24.54 1.48
C PHE A 15 -4.39 24.77 1.01
N GLU A 16 -5.08 25.80 1.52
CA GLU A 16 -6.46 26.11 1.13
C GLU A 16 -6.55 26.78 -0.26
N GLU A 17 -5.49 27.44 -0.72
CA GLU A 17 -5.47 28.16 -2.01
C GLU A 17 -5.29 27.27 -3.25
N PHE A 18 -5.00 25.96 -3.11
CA PHE A 18 -4.72 25.07 -4.25
C PHE A 18 -5.85 24.11 -4.65
N THR A 19 -7.06 24.30 -4.13
CA THR A 19 -8.23 23.53 -4.57
C THR A 19 -9.34 24.44 -5.04
N ASP A 20 -9.22 24.97 -6.26
CA ASP A 20 -10.36 25.55 -6.95
C ASP A 20 -10.51 24.94 -8.36
N ASN A 21 -11.77 24.57 -8.65
CA ASN A 21 -12.32 24.07 -9.92
C ASN A 21 -12.04 22.63 -10.35
N SER A 22 -12.72 21.69 -9.68
CA SER A 22 -13.53 20.62 -10.35
C SER A 22 -14.29 19.82 -9.28
N PHE A 23 -15.42 20.37 -8.88
CA PHE A 23 -16.51 19.62 -8.24
C PHE A 23 -17.22 18.81 -9.35
N ASN A 24 -17.31 17.49 -9.19
CA ASN A 24 -18.40 16.60 -9.64
C ASN A 24 -18.01 15.11 -9.53
N GLU A 25 -18.00 14.54 -8.32
CA GLU A 25 -17.94 13.07 -8.12
C GLU A 25 -18.93 12.56 -7.05
N TRP A 26 -19.73 13.45 -6.44
CA TRP A 26 -20.83 13.06 -5.54
C TRP A 26 -22.20 13.11 -6.23
N GLU A 27 -22.31 13.76 -7.40
CA GLU A 27 -23.58 13.99 -8.10
C GLU A 27 -23.94 12.89 -9.10
N GLU A 28 -22.99 12.08 -9.58
CA GLU A 28 -23.29 10.99 -10.54
C GLU A 28 -23.89 9.72 -9.89
N ILE A 29 -23.79 9.56 -8.56
CA ILE A 29 -24.43 8.45 -7.83
C ILE A 29 -25.84 8.85 -7.34
N SER A 30 -26.21 10.14 -7.39
CA SER A 30 -27.55 10.59 -7.06
C SER A 30 -28.41 10.75 -8.32
N THR A 31 -28.62 9.67 -9.06
CA THR A 31 -29.80 9.60 -9.92
C THR A 31 -31.00 9.37 -9.02
N GLU A 32 -31.80 10.42 -8.86
CA GLU A 32 -33.23 10.46 -8.51
C GLU A 32 -33.75 9.25 -7.69
N ASP A 33 -34.06 9.49 -6.41
CA ASP A 33 -34.86 8.66 -5.47
C ASP A 33 -34.20 7.80 -4.36
N GLU A 34 -32.91 7.92 -4.04
CA GLU A 34 -32.40 7.42 -2.75
C GLU A 34 -31.95 8.54 -1.82
N THR A 35 -32.71 8.72 -0.74
CA THR A 35 -32.42 9.68 0.32
C THR A 35 -31.00 9.46 0.85
N THR A 36 -30.31 10.55 1.18
CA THR A 36 -29.01 10.53 1.89
C THR A 36 -28.96 9.62 3.13
N GLU A 37 -30.08 9.06 3.59
CA GLU A 37 -30.19 8.05 4.65
C GLU A 37 -29.55 6.70 4.31
N SER A 38 -29.25 6.41 3.03
CA SER A 38 -28.66 5.11 2.66
C SER A 38 -27.16 5.02 2.99
N PHE A 39 -26.33 6.06 2.94
CA PHE A 39 -24.87 5.92 3.13
C PHE A 39 -24.42 5.74 4.59
N LEU A 40 -23.36 4.95 4.79
CA LEU A 40 -22.63 4.77 6.05
C LEU A 40 -21.67 5.93 6.35
N PHE A 41 -21.19 6.63 5.34
CA PHE A 41 -20.36 7.82 5.50
C PHE A 41 -21.17 9.13 5.36
N THR A 42 -20.73 10.17 6.07
CA THR A 42 -21.17 11.54 5.76
C THR A 42 -20.38 12.10 4.58
N LYS A 43 -20.96 13.06 3.85
CA LYS A 43 -20.26 13.78 2.77
C LYS A 43 -18.95 14.40 3.28
N SER A 44 -17.93 14.41 2.42
CA SER A 44 -16.61 14.97 2.72
C SER A 44 -15.99 15.67 1.51
N LYS A 45 -15.17 16.70 1.77
CA LYS A 45 -14.40 17.41 0.74
C LYS A 45 -13.17 16.62 0.28
N TYR A 46 -12.60 15.81 1.18
CA TYR A 46 -11.28 15.18 1.00
C TYR A 46 -11.35 13.68 0.66
N TRP A 47 -12.51 13.07 0.91
CA TRP A 47 -12.76 11.66 0.68
C TRP A 47 -13.79 11.49 -0.44
N LYS A 48 -13.56 10.51 -1.31
CA LYS A 48 -14.50 10.09 -2.37
C LYS A 48 -15.05 8.71 -2.04
N VAL A 49 -16.33 8.49 -2.30
CA VAL A 49 -16.98 7.18 -2.16
C VAL A 49 -16.59 6.31 -3.35
N GLU A 50 -16.35 5.03 -3.10
CA GLU A 50 -16.11 4.07 -4.17
C GLU A 50 -17.43 3.68 -4.84
N PRO A 51 -17.50 3.62 -6.19
CA PRO A 51 -18.69 3.17 -6.88
C PRO A 51 -18.97 1.67 -6.67
N PHE A 52 -20.19 1.27 -6.99
CA PHE A 52 -20.62 -0.13 -7.00
C PHE A 52 -20.55 -0.74 -8.41
N ASP A 53 -20.45 -2.06 -8.50
CA ASP A 53 -20.37 -2.83 -9.74
C ASP A 53 -21.55 -3.78 -9.89
N GLU A 54 -22.29 -3.65 -10.98
CA GLU A 54 -23.39 -4.55 -11.36
C GLU A 54 -22.92 -5.95 -11.77
N ASN A 55 -21.66 -6.08 -12.21
CA ASN A 55 -21.07 -7.35 -12.67
C ASN A 55 -20.12 -7.96 -11.64
N TYR A 56 -20.32 -7.66 -10.35
CA TYR A 56 -19.47 -8.13 -9.27
C TYR A 56 -19.22 -9.65 -9.34
N GLY A 57 -17.93 -10.03 -9.31
CA GLY A 57 -17.49 -11.41 -9.27
C GLY A 57 -16.19 -11.58 -8.49
N LEU A 58 -16.22 -12.36 -7.40
CA LEU A 58 -15.03 -12.72 -6.61
C LEU A 58 -14.08 -13.70 -7.33
N GLN A 59 -14.41 -14.16 -8.54
CA GLN A 59 -13.70 -15.26 -9.21
C GLN A 59 -12.47 -14.81 -10.02
N ASP A 60 -12.30 -13.52 -10.30
CA ASP A 60 -11.18 -12.98 -11.10
C ASP A 60 -10.05 -12.36 -10.25
N LEU A 61 -9.87 -12.83 -9.01
CA LEU A 61 -8.98 -12.19 -8.03
C LEU A 61 -7.49 -12.58 -8.15
N GLU A 62 -6.91 -12.52 -9.35
CA GLU A 62 -5.44 -12.36 -9.51
C GLU A 62 -5.08 -10.88 -9.28
N VAL A 63 -5.36 -10.39 -8.07
CA VAL A 63 -5.26 -8.94 -7.74
C VAL A 63 -3.82 -8.54 -7.37
N PHE A 64 -2.99 -9.50 -7.00
CA PHE A 64 -1.67 -9.28 -6.42
C PHE A 64 -0.56 -9.62 -7.41
N GLU A 65 -0.22 -8.66 -8.27
CA GLU A 65 0.99 -8.75 -9.10
C GLU A 65 2.20 -8.23 -8.31
N ASP A 66 3.18 -9.11 -8.13
CA ASP A 66 4.46 -8.76 -7.55
C ASP A 66 5.47 -8.49 -8.67
N ASN A 67 6.32 -7.48 -8.48
CA ASN A 67 7.43 -7.25 -9.39
C ASN A 67 8.61 -8.10 -8.93
N THR A 68 8.86 -9.24 -9.57
CA THR A 68 9.97 -10.14 -9.22
C THR A 68 11.02 -10.25 -10.32
N ASN A 69 11.03 -9.31 -11.27
CA ASN A 69 11.88 -9.36 -12.46
C ASN A 69 13.37 -9.49 -12.09
N PHE A 70 13.87 -8.67 -11.15
CA PHE A 70 15.26 -8.71 -10.72
C PHE A 70 15.57 -10.02 -9.98
N LYS A 71 14.74 -10.37 -9.00
CA LYS A 71 14.91 -11.59 -8.20
C LYS A 71 14.94 -12.86 -9.06
N ASP A 72 14.00 -12.99 -9.99
CA ASP A 72 13.78 -14.26 -10.70
C ASP A 72 14.76 -14.45 -11.85
N HIS A 73 15.25 -13.36 -12.45
CA HIS A 73 16.09 -13.43 -13.65
C HIS A 73 17.55 -13.01 -13.44
N PHE A 74 17.87 -12.22 -12.41
CA PHE A 74 19.22 -11.64 -12.28
C PHE A 74 19.91 -12.00 -10.97
N TYR A 75 19.20 -11.96 -9.85
CA TYR A 75 19.81 -12.21 -8.53
C TYR A 75 20.43 -13.61 -8.43
N ASN A 76 21.73 -13.68 -8.13
CA ASN A 76 22.53 -14.93 -8.10
C ASN A 76 22.53 -15.76 -9.41
N GLN A 77 22.20 -15.18 -10.57
CA GLN A 77 22.18 -15.90 -11.85
C GLN A 77 23.49 -15.80 -12.64
N GLY A 78 24.60 -15.39 -12.01
CA GLY A 78 25.87 -15.17 -12.71
C GLY A 78 25.83 -14.01 -13.71
N CYS A 79 24.99 -13.01 -13.42
CA CYS A 79 24.79 -11.85 -14.28
C CYS A 79 25.82 -10.73 -14.03
N TYR A 80 25.87 -9.75 -14.93
CA TYR A 80 26.69 -8.55 -14.79
C TYR A 80 25.83 -7.38 -14.33
N HIS A 81 26.17 -6.82 -13.16
CA HIS A 81 25.53 -5.61 -12.63
C HIS A 81 26.45 -4.41 -12.78
N LEU A 82 25.96 -3.34 -13.42
CA LEU A 82 26.78 -2.24 -13.89
C LEU A 82 26.12 -0.91 -13.52
N ALA A 83 26.84 -0.06 -12.80
CA ALA A 83 26.42 1.32 -12.57
C ALA A 83 26.85 2.19 -13.76
N ALA A 84 25.93 2.94 -14.35
CA ALA A 84 26.20 3.84 -15.46
C ALA A 84 25.58 5.26 -15.31
N GLN A 85 26.38 6.28 -15.60
CA GLN A 85 25.95 7.68 -15.51
C GLN A 85 25.69 8.26 -16.91
N HIS A 86 24.48 8.79 -17.13
CA HIS A 86 24.14 9.61 -18.30
C HIS A 86 24.28 11.11 -17.96
N PRO A 87 24.81 11.95 -18.86
CA PRO A 87 24.95 13.39 -18.64
C PRO A 87 23.61 14.11 -18.37
N GLU A 88 22.55 13.71 -19.06
CA GLU A 88 21.24 14.37 -18.97
C GLU A 88 20.22 13.58 -18.13
N ASN A 89 20.29 12.25 -18.16
CA ASN A 89 19.25 11.39 -17.57
C ASN A 89 19.64 10.84 -16.19
N GLY A 90 20.85 11.12 -15.72
CA GLY A 90 21.30 10.75 -14.38
C GLY A 90 21.86 9.34 -14.28
N SER A 91 21.73 8.76 -13.09
CA SER A 91 22.33 7.47 -12.71
C SER A 91 21.41 6.28 -12.99
N PHE A 92 22.01 5.17 -13.44
CA PHE A 92 21.33 3.91 -13.78
C PHE A 92 22.05 2.69 -13.21
N VAL A 93 21.33 1.60 -13.00
CA VAL A 93 21.92 0.28 -12.80
C VAL A 93 21.41 -0.66 -13.89
N PHE A 94 22.33 -1.24 -14.65
CA PHE A 94 22.03 -2.25 -15.65
C PHE A 94 22.41 -3.62 -15.12
N SER A 95 21.48 -4.57 -15.16
CA SER A 95 21.78 -5.99 -14.91
C SER A 95 21.57 -6.78 -16.18
N VAL A 96 22.53 -7.62 -16.53
CA VAL A 96 22.59 -8.31 -17.83
C VAL A 96 22.86 -9.79 -17.63
N VAL A 97 22.00 -10.62 -18.20
CA VAL A 97 22.15 -12.09 -18.23
C VAL A 97 21.87 -12.60 -19.64
N GLU A 98 22.35 -13.80 -19.98
CA GLU A 98 21.92 -14.49 -21.20
C GLU A 98 20.42 -14.76 -21.12
N SER A 99 19.67 -14.56 -22.22
CA SER A 99 18.23 -14.79 -22.18
C SER A 99 17.96 -16.28 -21.95
N PRO A 100 17.12 -16.64 -20.95
CA PRO A 100 16.75 -18.03 -20.70
C PRO A 100 15.90 -18.63 -21.83
N GLN A 101 15.33 -17.78 -22.69
CA GLN A 101 14.47 -18.20 -23.80
C GLN A 101 15.23 -18.27 -25.13
N ASN A 102 16.36 -17.56 -25.27
CA ASN A 102 17.07 -17.45 -26.54
C ASN A 102 18.56 -17.14 -26.34
N GLU A 103 19.42 -18.11 -26.64
CA GLU A 103 20.89 -18.00 -26.56
C GLU A 103 21.48 -16.88 -27.44
N ASN A 104 20.75 -16.39 -28.45
CA ASN A 104 21.18 -15.27 -29.29
C ASN A 104 20.74 -13.90 -28.76
N LYS A 105 20.22 -13.82 -27.54
CA LYS A 105 19.78 -12.58 -26.90
C LYS A 105 20.31 -12.47 -25.48
N LEU A 106 20.37 -11.23 -25.01
CA LEU A 106 20.60 -10.88 -23.61
C LEU A 106 19.30 -10.39 -23.01
N LEU A 107 19.00 -10.79 -21.79
CA LEU A 107 17.97 -10.17 -20.97
C LEU A 107 18.62 -9.07 -20.15
N VAL A 108 18.07 -7.86 -20.21
CA VAL A 108 18.62 -6.68 -19.57
C VAL A 108 17.52 -6.01 -18.74
N ILE A 109 17.81 -5.70 -17.48
CA ILE A 109 16.99 -4.81 -16.67
C ILE A 109 17.77 -3.52 -16.38
N CYS A 110 17.12 -2.39 -16.61
CA CYS A 110 17.63 -1.06 -16.32
C CYS A 110 16.82 -0.46 -15.18
N ASP A 111 17.46 -0.25 -14.04
CA ASP A 111 16.92 0.45 -12.89
C ASP A 111 17.34 1.92 -12.94
N SER A 112 16.36 2.80 -13.16
CA SER A 112 16.51 4.25 -13.03
C SER A 112 16.02 4.72 -11.65
N GLN A 113 16.13 6.03 -11.40
CA GLN A 113 15.60 6.65 -10.18
C GLN A 113 14.06 6.63 -10.13
N GLU A 114 13.40 6.43 -11.27
CA GLU A 114 11.95 6.54 -11.43
C GLU A 114 11.29 5.18 -11.61
N GLU A 115 11.92 4.27 -12.34
CA GLU A 115 11.33 2.98 -12.72
C GLU A 115 12.37 1.91 -13.02
N SER A 116 11.89 0.67 -13.20
CA SER A 116 12.66 -0.47 -13.70
C SER A 116 12.10 -0.86 -15.06
N GLN A 117 12.96 -1.03 -16.06
CA GLN A 117 12.56 -1.51 -17.39
C GLN A 117 13.35 -2.78 -17.73
N MET A 118 12.66 -3.84 -18.14
CA MET A 118 13.28 -5.10 -18.57
C MET A 118 13.01 -5.34 -20.05
N LYS A 119 14.05 -5.68 -20.82
CA LYS A 119 13.97 -5.94 -22.26
C LYS A 119 14.95 -7.03 -22.69
N GLU A 120 14.61 -7.74 -23.75
CA GLU A 120 15.57 -8.58 -24.46
C GLU A 120 16.28 -7.79 -25.56
N VAL A 121 17.60 -7.91 -25.63
CA VAL A 121 18.46 -7.28 -26.64
C VAL A 121 19.11 -8.36 -27.49
N SER A 122 19.10 -8.20 -28.81
CA SER A 122 19.67 -9.22 -29.71
C SER A 122 21.19 -9.11 -29.81
N ASN A 123 21.90 -10.24 -29.79
CA ASN A 123 23.36 -10.24 -29.93
C ASN A 123 23.81 -9.65 -31.28
N SER A 124 22.98 -9.81 -32.33
CA SER A 124 23.26 -9.26 -33.66
C SER A 124 23.20 -7.73 -33.74
N SER A 125 22.48 -7.07 -32.82
CA SER A 125 22.44 -5.59 -32.76
C SER A 125 23.60 -5.00 -31.95
N LEU A 126 24.43 -5.83 -31.33
CA LEU A 126 25.54 -5.37 -30.50
C LEU A 126 26.80 -5.16 -31.36
N GLU A 127 27.26 -3.92 -31.41
CA GLU A 127 28.54 -3.61 -32.04
C GLU A 127 29.69 -4.15 -31.18
N VAL A 128 30.49 -5.08 -31.76
CA VAL A 128 31.65 -5.64 -31.05
C VAL A 128 32.93 -5.24 -31.79
N PRO A 129 33.80 -4.40 -31.19
CA PRO A 129 35.07 -4.01 -31.79
C PRO A 129 35.93 -5.23 -32.16
N PHE A 130 36.64 -5.15 -33.29
CA PHE A 130 37.45 -6.26 -33.82
C PHE A 130 38.46 -6.81 -32.79
N ILE A 131 39.10 -5.92 -32.03
CA ILE A 131 40.06 -6.30 -30.98
C ILE A 131 39.41 -7.19 -29.92
N ARG A 132 38.17 -6.91 -29.50
CA ARG A 132 37.45 -7.75 -28.52
C ARG A 132 37.11 -9.12 -29.08
N LYS A 133 36.68 -9.19 -30.35
CA LYS A 133 36.47 -10.47 -31.06
C LYS A 133 37.76 -11.31 -31.09
N LEU A 134 38.89 -10.67 -31.34
CA LEU A 134 40.20 -11.31 -31.40
C LEU A 134 40.65 -11.90 -30.05
N PHE A 135 40.20 -11.32 -28.92
CA PHE A 135 40.46 -11.81 -27.57
C PHE A 135 39.28 -12.62 -26.97
N CYS A 136 38.33 -13.06 -27.80
CA CYS A 136 37.12 -13.79 -27.37
C CYS A 136 36.32 -13.06 -26.27
N GLN A 137 36.35 -11.73 -26.26
CA GLN A 137 35.59 -10.90 -25.35
C GLN A 137 34.23 -10.56 -25.95
N GLY A 138 33.19 -10.58 -25.11
CA GLY A 138 31.84 -10.19 -25.48
C GLY A 138 31.68 -8.70 -25.83
N PRO A 139 30.45 -8.29 -26.22
CA PRO A 139 30.13 -6.90 -26.53
C PRO A 139 30.52 -5.95 -25.40
N PRO A 140 30.96 -4.72 -25.71
CA PRO A 140 31.16 -3.70 -24.70
C PRO A 140 29.82 -3.30 -24.09
N VAL A 141 29.85 -2.97 -22.80
CA VAL A 141 28.66 -2.57 -22.05
C VAL A 141 27.97 -1.39 -22.71
N SER A 142 28.73 -0.43 -23.26
CA SER A 142 28.20 0.70 -24.00
C SER A 142 27.28 0.28 -25.16
N SER A 143 27.64 -0.78 -25.88
CA SER A 143 26.80 -1.32 -26.96
C SER A 143 25.55 -2.01 -26.44
N ILE A 144 25.61 -2.63 -25.25
CA ILE A 144 24.43 -3.21 -24.58
C ILE A 144 23.48 -2.09 -24.14
N VAL A 145 24.00 -1.03 -23.50
CA VAL A 145 23.22 0.13 -23.06
C VAL A 145 22.55 0.82 -24.25
N GLN A 146 23.30 1.08 -25.33
CA GLN A 146 22.77 1.69 -26.54
C GLN A 146 21.69 0.81 -27.21
N ALA A 147 21.87 -0.51 -27.23
CA ALA A 147 20.90 -1.42 -27.81
C ALA A 147 19.67 -1.64 -26.92
N PHE A 148 19.79 -1.42 -25.60
CA PHE A 148 18.67 -1.40 -24.66
C PHE A 148 17.81 -0.14 -24.84
N ASP A 149 18.46 1.01 -24.96
CA ASP A 149 17.83 2.31 -25.23
C ASP A 149 18.83 3.27 -25.88
N GLU A 150 18.53 3.72 -27.10
CA GLU A 150 19.39 4.63 -27.85
C GLU A 150 19.55 5.99 -27.13
N CYS A 151 18.54 6.41 -26.35
CA CYS A 151 18.60 7.64 -25.56
C CYS A 151 19.65 7.57 -24.43
N LEU A 152 20.16 6.39 -24.12
CA LEU A 152 21.18 6.18 -23.08
C LEU A 152 22.58 5.92 -23.65
N LYS A 153 22.78 6.09 -24.97
CA LYS A 153 24.06 5.78 -25.65
C LYS A 153 25.28 6.53 -25.10
N ASP A 154 25.07 7.74 -24.54
CA ASP A 154 26.14 8.56 -23.97
C ASP A 154 26.42 8.21 -22.49
N SER A 155 25.85 7.12 -21.99
CA SER A 155 26.08 6.65 -20.63
C SER A 155 27.50 6.11 -20.46
N THR A 156 28.16 6.53 -19.39
CA THR A 156 29.47 6.01 -19.02
C THR A 156 29.32 5.01 -17.89
N VAL A 157 29.85 3.80 -18.07
CA VAL A 157 29.92 2.79 -17.01
C VAL A 157 30.95 3.23 -15.98
N VAL A 158 30.52 3.31 -14.72
CA VAL A 158 31.33 3.82 -13.61
C VAL A 158 31.92 2.67 -12.79
N SER A 159 31.14 1.62 -12.53
CA SER A 159 31.56 0.50 -11.70
C SER A 159 30.75 -0.77 -11.96
N CYS A 160 31.29 -1.92 -11.53
CA CYS A 160 30.52 -3.16 -11.38
C CYS A 160 30.03 -3.26 -9.94
N LEU A 161 28.79 -3.68 -9.74
CA LEU A 161 28.23 -3.81 -8.41
C LEU A 161 28.81 -5.04 -7.70
N ASN A 162 28.98 -4.93 -6.38
CA ASN A 162 29.34 -6.04 -5.51
C ASN A 162 28.09 -6.71 -4.90
N GLU A 163 28.27 -7.85 -4.21
CA GLU A 163 27.17 -8.61 -3.58
C GLU A 163 26.31 -7.79 -2.62
N LYS A 164 26.88 -6.77 -1.95
CA LYS A 164 26.12 -5.91 -1.04
C LYS A 164 25.19 -5.00 -1.83
N GLU A 165 25.67 -4.42 -2.92
CA GLU A 165 24.88 -3.54 -3.79
C GLU A 165 23.80 -4.32 -4.54
N GLU A 166 24.11 -5.53 -5.01
CA GLU A 166 23.13 -6.46 -5.57
C GLU A 166 21.98 -6.74 -4.58
N LYS A 167 22.31 -7.00 -3.31
CA LYS A 167 21.30 -7.18 -2.24
C LYS A 167 20.49 -5.91 -1.98
N GLU A 168 21.06 -4.72 -2.17
CA GLU A 168 20.33 -3.45 -2.04
C GLU A 168 19.31 -3.28 -3.18
N ILE A 169 19.62 -3.70 -4.42
CA ILE A 169 18.66 -3.75 -5.54
C ILE A 169 17.54 -4.74 -5.25
N LEU A 170 17.86 -5.95 -4.80
CA LEU A 170 16.86 -6.94 -4.40
C LEU A 170 15.96 -6.42 -3.26
N THR A 171 16.54 -5.72 -2.28
CA THR A 171 15.77 -5.12 -1.17
C THR A 171 14.85 -4.02 -1.68
N MET A 172 15.30 -3.21 -2.64
CA MET A 172 14.49 -2.19 -3.29
C MET A 172 13.29 -2.80 -4.01
N GLU A 173 13.49 -3.86 -4.83
CA GLU A 173 12.39 -4.57 -5.50
C GLU A 173 11.40 -5.18 -4.49
N ASN A 174 11.91 -5.86 -3.46
CA ASN A 174 11.05 -6.46 -2.43
C ASN A 174 10.26 -5.42 -1.62
N THR A 175 10.74 -4.18 -1.51
CA THR A 175 10.02 -3.11 -0.81
C THR A 175 8.68 -2.80 -1.50
N SER A 176 8.60 -3.00 -2.83
CA SER A 176 7.35 -2.88 -3.60
C SER A 176 6.40 -4.08 -3.43
N ASN A 177 6.90 -5.24 -3.01
CA ASN A 177 6.15 -6.49 -2.91
C ASN A 177 5.77 -6.79 -1.45
N ILE A 178 4.86 -5.99 -0.91
CA ILE A 178 4.47 -6.11 0.49
C ILE A 178 3.74 -7.42 0.75
N ARG A 179 4.24 -8.16 1.75
CA ARG A 179 3.61 -9.38 2.28
C ARG A 179 3.08 -9.24 3.70
N GLN A 180 3.45 -8.16 4.40
CA GLN A 180 3.10 -7.96 5.79
C GLN A 180 2.31 -6.66 5.93
N PHE A 181 1.05 -6.78 6.34
CA PHE A 181 0.10 -5.68 6.38
C PHE A 181 -0.37 -5.39 7.81
N LYS A 182 -0.62 -4.12 8.09
CA LYS A 182 -1.21 -3.69 9.35
C LYS A 182 -2.37 -2.76 9.07
N PHE A 183 -3.52 -3.07 9.65
CA PHE A 183 -4.76 -2.36 9.39
C PHE A 183 -5.41 -1.94 10.70
N GLY A 184 -5.94 -0.72 10.71
CA GLY A 184 -6.70 -0.22 11.85
C GLY A 184 -8.10 -0.81 11.86
N VAL A 185 -8.64 -1.10 13.05
CA VAL A 185 -10.05 -1.47 13.21
C VAL A 185 -10.66 -0.66 14.35
N ILE A 186 -11.56 0.27 14.01
CA ILE A 186 -12.22 1.17 14.95
C ILE A 186 -13.64 0.70 15.20
N TYR A 187 -14.01 0.56 16.48
CA TYR A 187 -15.39 0.36 16.90
C TYR A 187 -16.05 1.72 17.17
N VAL A 188 -17.14 2.02 16.46
CA VAL A 188 -17.94 3.24 16.62
C VAL A 188 -19.32 2.83 17.13
N SER A 189 -19.61 3.17 18.38
CA SER A 189 -20.92 2.93 18.99
C SER A 189 -21.96 3.92 18.50
N GLU A 190 -23.24 3.57 18.62
CA GLU A 190 -24.35 4.46 18.30
C GLU A 190 -24.21 5.84 18.97
N GLY A 191 -24.37 6.90 18.17
CA GLY A 191 -24.28 8.29 18.60
C GLY A 191 -22.85 8.87 18.71
N GLN A 192 -21.79 8.06 18.58
CA GLN A 192 -20.42 8.57 18.62
C GLN A 192 -20.04 9.24 17.29
N THR A 193 -19.48 10.45 17.37
CA THR A 193 -19.07 11.23 16.20
C THR A 193 -17.64 11.77 16.30
N GLN A 194 -17.05 11.78 17.49
CA GLN A 194 -15.74 12.40 17.76
C GLN A 194 -14.64 11.36 17.95
N GLU A 195 -13.43 11.70 17.49
CA GLU A 195 -12.23 10.85 17.58
C GLU A 195 -11.97 10.31 18.99
N THR A 196 -12.09 11.18 19.98
CA THR A 196 -11.86 10.86 21.39
C THR A 196 -12.85 9.84 21.92
N ASP A 197 -14.10 9.86 21.42
CA ASP A 197 -15.18 9.02 21.93
C ASP A 197 -14.98 7.58 21.46
N PHE A 198 -14.83 7.39 20.15
CA PHE A 198 -14.67 6.04 19.60
C PHE A 198 -13.32 5.42 19.92
N LEU A 199 -12.24 6.21 20.05
CA LEU A 199 -10.95 5.68 20.53
C LEU A 199 -10.98 5.35 22.03
N SER A 200 -11.86 5.96 22.83
CA SER A 200 -11.98 5.65 24.26
C SER A 200 -12.72 4.33 24.53
N ASN A 201 -13.36 3.73 23.53
CA ASN A 201 -14.03 2.44 23.67
C ASN A 201 -13.03 1.36 24.13
N GLN A 202 -13.37 0.66 25.22
CA GLN A 202 -12.58 -0.44 25.79
C GLN A 202 -13.18 -1.82 25.49
N LYS A 203 -14.42 -1.86 25.05
CA LYS A 203 -15.19 -3.05 24.68
C LYS A 203 -16.15 -2.68 23.56
N GLY A 204 -16.56 -3.66 22.76
CA GLY A 204 -17.64 -3.52 21.79
C GLY A 204 -18.81 -4.44 22.11
N SER A 205 -19.77 -4.52 21.19
CA SER A 205 -20.93 -5.42 21.24
C SER A 205 -20.60 -6.89 20.93
N SER A 206 -21.63 -7.74 20.96
CA SER A 206 -21.55 -9.11 20.46
C SER A 206 -21.14 -9.17 18.99
N GLU A 207 -21.75 -8.30 18.18
CA GLU A 207 -21.55 -8.21 16.73
C GLU A 207 -20.13 -7.74 16.41
N TRP A 208 -19.58 -6.85 17.23
CA TRP A 208 -18.17 -6.47 17.15
C TRP A 208 -17.23 -7.65 17.42
N ASN A 209 -17.47 -8.44 18.46
CA ASN A 209 -16.61 -9.59 18.76
C ASN A 209 -16.71 -10.67 17.68
N GLU A 210 -17.92 -10.94 17.18
CA GLU A 210 -18.15 -11.83 16.03
C GLU A 210 -17.42 -11.34 14.77
N PHE A 211 -17.41 -10.03 14.53
CA PHE A 211 -16.64 -9.44 13.45
C PHE A 211 -15.12 -9.57 13.65
N LEU A 212 -14.61 -9.44 14.89
CA LEU A 212 -13.19 -9.68 15.16
C LEU A 212 -12.79 -11.15 14.92
N ASP A 213 -13.62 -12.09 15.33
CA ASP A 213 -13.43 -13.52 15.04
C ASP A 213 -13.42 -13.79 13.53
N LEU A 214 -14.23 -13.04 12.76
CA LEU A 214 -14.22 -13.09 11.31
C LEU A 214 -12.92 -12.52 10.70
N LEU A 215 -12.26 -11.55 11.34
CA LEU A 215 -11.01 -10.96 10.85
C LEU A 215 -9.77 -11.82 11.12
N GLY A 216 -9.78 -12.68 12.13
CA GLY A 216 -8.67 -13.59 12.39
C GLY A 216 -8.66 -14.23 13.77
N GLU A 217 -7.51 -14.81 14.10
CA GLU A 217 -7.26 -15.43 15.39
C GLU A 217 -6.92 -14.38 16.44
N HIS A 218 -7.55 -14.48 17.62
CA HIS A 218 -7.16 -13.73 18.80
C HIS A 218 -5.84 -14.26 19.38
N ILE A 219 -4.79 -13.45 19.33
CA ILE A 219 -3.44 -13.82 19.76
C ILE A 219 -3.03 -13.10 21.06
N ASN A 220 -2.13 -13.72 21.83
CA ASN A 220 -1.44 -13.04 22.93
C ASN A 220 -0.18 -12.35 22.40
N LEU A 221 -0.01 -11.07 22.72
CA LEU A 221 1.13 -10.27 22.24
C LEU A 221 2.44 -10.61 22.96
N LEU A 222 2.37 -10.91 24.26
CA LEU A 222 3.55 -11.24 25.04
C LEU A 222 4.17 -12.55 24.54
N GLY A 223 5.38 -12.47 24.00
CA GLY A 223 6.08 -13.63 23.41
C GLY A 223 5.64 -13.96 21.98
N TRP A 224 4.81 -13.13 21.34
CA TRP A 224 4.43 -13.31 19.94
C TRP A 224 5.65 -13.29 19.02
N GLY A 225 5.82 -14.37 18.24
CA GLY A 225 7.01 -14.61 17.42
C GLY A 225 6.86 -14.28 15.93
N GLU A 226 5.63 -14.00 15.48
CA GLU A 226 5.34 -13.68 14.07
C GLU A 226 5.30 -12.17 13.84
N TYR A 227 4.86 -11.74 12.65
CA TYR A 227 4.66 -10.33 12.35
C TYR A 227 3.76 -9.65 13.39
N SER A 228 4.21 -8.51 13.93
CA SER A 228 3.56 -7.82 15.05
C SER A 228 2.91 -6.49 14.66
N GLY A 229 3.03 -6.03 13.42
CA GLY A 229 2.52 -4.72 12.99
C GLY A 229 3.14 -3.51 13.72
N GLY A 230 4.18 -3.72 14.54
CA GLY A 230 4.74 -2.69 15.43
C GLY A 230 4.08 -2.65 16.82
N LEU A 231 3.18 -3.57 17.14
CA LEU A 231 2.69 -3.80 18.50
C LEU A 231 3.82 -4.34 19.40
N ASN A 232 3.75 -4.02 20.69
CA ASN A 232 4.77 -4.47 21.63
C ASN A 232 4.57 -5.94 22.03
N THR A 233 5.56 -6.79 21.73
CA THR A 233 5.53 -8.23 22.06
C THR A 233 6.36 -8.61 23.29
N LYS A 234 7.08 -7.65 23.88
CA LYS A 234 7.99 -7.88 25.02
C LYS A 234 7.42 -7.40 26.35
N ARG A 235 6.44 -6.50 26.27
CA ARG A 235 5.78 -5.80 27.39
C ARG A 235 4.37 -5.42 26.92
N ASP A 236 3.41 -5.34 27.83
CA ASP A 236 1.99 -5.06 27.50
C ASP A 236 1.72 -3.58 27.13
N ARG A 237 2.65 -2.90 26.44
CA ARG A 237 2.54 -1.47 26.08
C ARG A 237 1.54 -1.19 24.96
N SER A 238 1.19 -2.20 24.17
CA SER A 238 0.22 -2.11 23.09
C SER A 238 -1.00 -3.00 23.35
N GLY A 239 -1.29 -3.28 24.63
CA GLY A 239 -2.32 -4.24 25.03
C GLY A 239 -1.72 -5.63 25.24
N LYS A 240 -2.58 -6.58 25.66
CA LYS A 240 -2.20 -7.98 25.91
C LYS A 240 -2.50 -8.89 24.72
N GLN A 241 -3.49 -8.51 23.92
CA GLN A 241 -4.02 -9.32 22.83
C GLN A 241 -4.23 -8.46 21.59
N SER A 242 -4.31 -9.12 20.44
CA SER A 242 -4.66 -8.52 19.16
C SER A 242 -5.33 -9.60 18.30
N VAL A 243 -5.70 -9.26 17.07
CA VAL A 243 -6.20 -10.21 16.07
C VAL A 243 -5.16 -10.32 14.97
N PHE A 244 -4.87 -11.55 14.53
CA PHE A 244 -3.89 -11.84 13.49
C PHE A 244 -4.44 -12.85 12.49
N THR A 245 -4.09 -12.71 11.23
CA THR A 245 -4.45 -13.66 10.18
C THR A 245 -3.25 -13.91 9.27
N LYS A 246 -3.00 -15.18 8.96
CA LYS A 246 -2.27 -15.58 7.75
C LYS A 246 -3.28 -15.84 6.65
N TRP A 247 -3.17 -15.14 5.53
CA TRP A 247 -4.05 -15.31 4.38
C TRP A 247 -3.23 -15.33 3.11
N LYS A 248 -3.31 -16.43 2.36
CA LYS A 248 -2.37 -16.75 1.29
C LYS A 248 -0.92 -16.72 1.84
N ASP A 249 -0.05 -15.93 1.24
CA ASP A 249 1.32 -15.68 1.68
C ASP A 249 1.48 -14.34 2.45
N PHE A 250 0.36 -13.76 2.92
CA PHE A 250 0.34 -12.52 3.67
C PHE A 250 0.15 -12.72 5.17
N ASP A 251 0.93 -11.97 5.95
CA ASP A 251 0.73 -11.80 7.39
C ASP A 251 -0.01 -10.49 7.66
N ILE A 252 -1.14 -10.55 8.36
CA ILE A 252 -1.99 -9.38 8.61
C ILE A 252 -2.18 -9.20 10.11
N MET A 253 -1.72 -8.06 10.62
CA MET A 253 -1.90 -7.64 12.01
C MET A 253 -2.99 -6.58 12.12
N TRP A 254 -3.98 -6.81 12.98
CA TRP A 254 -5.07 -5.86 13.18
C TRP A 254 -4.81 -4.97 14.41
N HIS A 255 -4.72 -3.67 14.18
CA HIS A 255 -4.69 -2.67 15.26
C HIS A 255 -6.11 -2.40 15.75
N VAL A 256 -6.61 -3.30 16.60
CA VAL A 256 -7.97 -3.28 17.13
C VAL A 256 -8.12 -2.25 18.25
N SER A 257 -8.92 -1.21 18.00
CA SER A 257 -9.12 -0.06 18.90
C SER A 257 -9.49 -0.44 20.34
N THR A 258 -10.32 -1.48 20.53
CA THR A 258 -10.76 -1.93 21.86
C THR A 258 -9.75 -2.83 22.58
N LEU A 259 -8.78 -3.42 21.86
CA LEU A 259 -7.71 -4.24 22.44
C LEU A 259 -6.43 -3.44 22.73
N LEU A 260 -6.26 -2.29 22.08
CA LEU A 260 -5.22 -1.32 22.41
C LEU A 260 -5.51 -0.66 23.78
N PRO A 261 -4.46 -0.29 24.54
CA PRO A 261 -4.62 0.13 25.93
C PRO A 261 -5.32 1.48 26.02
N TYR A 262 -6.27 1.57 26.94
CA TYR A 262 -6.94 2.79 27.32
C TYR A 262 -6.20 3.49 28.46
N SER A 263 -6.20 4.83 28.45
CA SER A 263 -5.67 5.64 29.54
C SER A 263 -6.58 6.82 29.83
N GLU A 264 -7.17 6.88 31.02
CA GLU A 264 -7.95 8.03 31.50
C GLU A 264 -7.12 9.32 31.53
N LYS A 265 -5.81 9.20 31.75
CA LYS A 265 -4.86 10.33 31.78
C LYS A 265 -4.49 10.86 30.40
N ASP A 266 -4.97 10.21 29.34
CA ASP A 266 -4.70 10.56 27.95
C ASP A 266 -6.03 10.67 27.20
N PRO A 267 -6.76 11.80 27.31
CA PRO A 267 -8.07 11.97 26.66
C PRO A 267 -8.04 11.78 25.14
N GLN A 268 -6.88 12.00 24.50
CA GLN A 268 -6.70 11.82 23.05
C GLN A 268 -6.36 10.38 22.66
N GLN A 269 -6.15 9.49 23.63
CA GLN A 269 -5.77 8.09 23.43
C GLN A 269 -4.61 7.96 22.42
N LEU A 270 -3.55 8.76 22.62
CA LEU A 270 -2.42 8.88 21.71
C LEU A 270 -1.73 7.54 21.42
N VAL A 271 -1.74 6.60 22.36
CA VAL A 271 -1.21 5.24 22.11
C VAL A 271 -2.02 4.53 21.02
N LYS A 272 -3.36 4.57 21.09
CA LYS A 272 -4.23 3.98 20.06
C LYS A 272 -4.05 4.71 18.73
N LYS A 273 -4.06 6.04 18.77
CA LYS A 273 -3.86 6.90 17.60
C LYS A 273 -2.50 6.69 16.94
N LYS A 274 -1.44 6.42 17.71
CA LYS A 274 -0.11 6.09 17.17
C LYS A 274 -0.11 4.80 16.35
N HIS A 275 -0.96 3.83 16.66
CA HIS A 275 -1.06 2.62 15.85
C HIS A 275 -2.01 2.85 14.67
N ILE A 276 -3.30 3.04 14.95
CA ILE A 276 -4.38 3.14 13.95
C ILE A 276 -4.20 4.35 13.02
N GLY A 277 -3.79 5.48 13.58
CA GLY A 277 -3.57 6.71 12.81
C GLY A 277 -2.36 6.60 11.87
N ASN A 278 -1.48 5.60 12.03
CA ASN A 278 -0.37 5.35 11.12
C ASN A 278 -0.65 4.24 10.09
N ASP A 279 -1.83 3.63 10.12
CA ASP A 279 -2.22 2.58 9.16
C ASP A 279 -2.73 3.20 7.86
N VAL A 280 -2.53 2.53 6.73
CA VAL A 280 -2.99 3.06 5.43
C VAL A 280 -4.48 2.80 5.24
N VAL A 281 -4.92 1.59 5.60
CA VAL A 281 -6.31 1.16 5.56
C VAL A 281 -6.86 1.05 6.97
N VAL A 282 -8.05 1.58 7.20
CA VAL A 282 -8.75 1.47 8.48
C VAL A 282 -10.18 0.99 8.23
N ILE A 283 -10.57 -0.07 8.92
CA ILE A 283 -11.95 -0.53 8.98
C ILE A 283 -12.67 0.23 10.09
N ILE A 284 -13.83 0.76 9.77
CA ILE A 284 -14.74 1.44 10.69
C ILE A 284 -15.95 0.53 10.90
N PHE A 285 -16.01 -0.14 12.04
CA PHE A 285 -17.18 -0.92 12.42
C PHE A 285 -18.21 0.01 13.05
N ILE A 286 -19.34 0.19 12.38
CA ILE A 286 -20.43 1.06 12.83
C ILE A 286 -21.47 0.19 13.53
N ASP A 287 -21.54 0.32 14.85
CA ASP A 287 -22.51 -0.39 15.66
C ASP A 287 -23.77 0.45 15.87
N GLY A 288 -24.86 0.03 15.24
CA GLY A 288 -26.11 0.77 15.15
C GLY A 288 -26.28 1.47 13.80
N LYS A 289 -27.20 2.44 13.74
CA LYS A 289 -27.65 3.08 12.49
C LYS A 289 -26.98 4.43 12.21
N GLY A 290 -25.90 4.71 12.94
CA GLY A 290 -25.14 5.96 12.80
C GLY A 290 -24.40 6.05 11.46
N LYS A 291 -23.87 7.25 11.19
CA LYS A 291 -22.96 7.49 10.09
C LYS A 291 -21.60 7.91 10.61
N TYR A 292 -20.56 7.56 9.87
CA TYR A 292 -19.21 7.96 10.18
C TYR A 292 -18.78 9.17 9.34
N ASN A 293 -18.24 10.20 9.99
CA ASN A 293 -17.56 11.27 9.27
C ASN A 293 -16.11 10.87 8.97
N PRO A 294 -15.71 10.69 7.70
CA PRO A 294 -14.35 10.28 7.36
C PRO A 294 -13.26 11.31 7.73
N GLU A 295 -13.65 12.53 8.09
CA GLU A 295 -12.75 13.57 8.62
C GLU A 295 -12.61 13.55 10.15
N SER A 296 -13.40 12.71 10.85
CA SER A 296 -13.37 12.63 12.31
C SER A 296 -12.04 12.06 12.84
N LEU A 297 -11.46 11.06 12.17
CA LEU A 297 -10.11 10.56 12.46
C LEU A 297 -9.07 11.36 11.70
N LYS A 298 -8.31 12.19 12.42
CA LYS A 298 -7.30 13.07 11.82
C LYS A 298 -6.00 12.31 11.61
N SER A 299 -5.77 11.84 10.38
CA SER A 299 -4.53 11.15 9.99
C SER A 299 -4.02 11.54 8.60
N ARG A 300 -2.70 11.67 8.49
CA ARG A 300 -2.00 11.80 7.21
C ARG A 300 -1.82 10.44 6.51
N GLN A 301 -1.67 9.34 7.27
CA GLN A 301 -1.46 8.00 6.69
C GLN A 301 -2.73 7.27 6.30
N ASN A 302 -3.87 7.50 6.93
CA ASN A 302 -5.11 6.85 6.50
C ASN A 302 -5.47 7.35 5.10
N HIS A 303 -5.58 6.45 4.13
CA HIS A 303 -5.94 6.76 2.73
C HIS A 303 -7.20 6.03 2.28
N ILE A 304 -7.59 4.97 2.98
CA ILE A 304 -8.74 4.14 2.66
C ILE A 304 -9.47 3.84 3.97
N LEU A 305 -10.77 4.15 4.01
CA LEU A 305 -11.65 3.78 5.11
C LEU A 305 -12.72 2.84 4.57
N ILE A 306 -12.91 1.71 5.24
CA ILE A 306 -13.92 0.71 4.90
C ILE A 306 -14.92 0.68 6.06
N ALA A 307 -16.12 1.23 5.86
CA ALA A 307 -17.20 1.11 6.82
C ALA A 307 -17.84 -0.27 6.71
N VAL A 308 -18.05 -0.92 7.86
CA VAL A 308 -18.74 -2.20 7.99
C VAL A 308 -19.83 -2.04 9.03
N GLN A 309 -21.08 -2.28 8.64
CA GLN A 309 -22.23 -2.23 9.54
C GLN A 309 -22.90 -3.62 9.60
N PRO A 310 -23.04 -4.24 10.78
CA PRO A 310 -23.75 -5.49 10.93
C PRO A 310 -25.25 -5.29 10.70
N LEU A 311 -25.84 -6.16 9.90
CA LEU A 311 -27.27 -6.27 9.64
C LEU A 311 -27.76 -7.59 10.26
N LYS A 312 -28.22 -7.50 11.51
CA LYS A 312 -28.66 -8.68 12.26
C LYS A 312 -30.12 -9.01 11.97
N ASN A 313 -30.35 -10.21 11.47
CA ASN A 313 -31.65 -10.85 11.38
C ASN A 313 -31.75 -11.97 12.43
N GLU A 314 -32.94 -12.57 12.62
CA GLU A 314 -33.20 -13.53 13.71
C GLU A 314 -32.22 -14.72 13.75
N ASN A 315 -31.69 -15.17 12.59
CA ASN A 315 -30.83 -16.35 12.48
C ASN A 315 -29.50 -16.11 11.72
N GLU A 316 -29.26 -14.91 11.19
CA GLU A 316 -28.13 -14.63 10.30
C GLU A 316 -27.66 -13.19 10.45
N THR A 317 -26.34 -12.99 10.48
CA THR A 317 -25.71 -11.66 10.48
C THR A 317 -25.11 -11.44 9.10
N LYS A 318 -25.64 -10.46 8.37
CA LYS A 318 -25.04 -9.95 7.13
C LYS A 318 -24.29 -8.66 7.42
N TYR A 319 -23.48 -8.19 6.49
CA TYR A 319 -22.70 -6.98 6.67
C TYR A 319 -22.86 -6.05 5.48
N ARG A 320 -23.25 -4.82 5.76
CA ARG A 320 -23.23 -3.75 4.79
C ARG A 320 -21.84 -3.12 4.76
N VAL A 321 -21.31 -2.90 3.56
CA VAL A 321 -19.98 -2.30 3.37
C VAL A 321 -20.10 -1.02 2.55
N GLU A 322 -19.30 -0.02 2.90
CA GLU A 322 -19.06 1.16 2.08
C GLU A 322 -17.60 1.53 2.17
N ILE A 323 -17.03 2.09 1.11
CA ILE A 323 -15.62 2.44 1.06
C ILE A 323 -15.48 3.90 0.66
N VAL A 324 -14.65 4.63 1.40
CA VAL A 324 -14.18 5.95 0.98
C VAL A 324 -12.66 5.97 0.90
N THR A 325 -12.15 6.70 -0.07
CA THR A 325 -10.71 6.84 -0.30
C THR A 325 -10.30 8.30 -0.41
N LYS A 326 -9.04 8.61 -0.12
CA LYS A 326 -8.48 9.90 -0.52
C LYS A 326 -8.46 9.99 -2.03
N LYS A 327 -8.66 11.20 -2.57
CA LYS A 327 -8.71 11.45 -4.02
C LYS A 327 -7.53 10.89 -4.82
N SER A 328 -6.33 10.86 -4.20
CA SER A 328 -5.11 10.34 -4.82
C SER A 328 -5.11 8.84 -5.07
N VAL A 329 -5.98 8.08 -4.41
CA VAL A 329 -6.10 6.63 -4.59
C VAL A 329 -6.96 6.36 -5.82
N PRO A 330 -6.44 5.73 -6.89
CA PRO A 330 -7.26 5.34 -8.04
C PRO A 330 -8.27 4.26 -7.64
N LEU A 331 -9.31 4.05 -8.44
CA LEU A 331 -10.22 2.91 -8.27
C LEU A 331 -9.45 1.59 -8.47
N TYR A 332 -9.75 0.58 -7.66
CA TYR A 332 -9.06 -0.71 -7.70
C TYR A 332 -10.00 -1.87 -7.35
N GLN A 333 -9.69 -3.06 -7.86
CA GLN A 333 -10.48 -4.27 -7.63
C GLN A 333 -10.21 -4.90 -6.25
N PRO A 334 -11.17 -5.69 -5.71
CA PRO A 334 -12.54 -5.87 -6.18
C PRO A 334 -13.42 -4.64 -5.91
N GLN A 335 -14.31 -4.28 -6.83
CA GLN A 335 -15.34 -3.26 -6.58
C GLN A 335 -16.43 -3.79 -5.64
N LEU A 336 -17.28 -2.91 -5.10
CA LEU A 336 -18.39 -3.30 -4.23
C LEU A 336 -19.57 -3.86 -5.04
N PRO A 337 -20.29 -4.90 -4.57
CA PRO A 337 -21.49 -5.40 -5.24
C PRO A 337 -22.68 -4.46 -5.08
N ILE A 338 -23.74 -4.72 -5.86
CA ILE A 338 -25.06 -4.10 -5.72
C ILE A 338 -26.10 -5.17 -5.34
N PRO A 339 -26.72 -5.09 -4.14
CA PRO A 339 -26.43 -4.18 -3.04
C PRO A 339 -25.08 -4.51 -2.36
N PRO A 340 -24.44 -3.56 -1.64
CA PRO A 340 -23.14 -3.78 -1.00
C PRO A 340 -23.28 -4.52 0.33
N ILE A 341 -23.91 -5.69 0.29
CA ILE A 341 -24.22 -6.55 1.45
C ILE A 341 -23.54 -7.90 1.25
N PHE A 342 -22.85 -8.37 2.29
CA PHE A 342 -22.05 -9.57 2.27
C PHE A 342 -22.50 -10.55 3.34
N GLU A 343 -22.41 -11.85 3.04
CA GLU A 343 -22.36 -12.89 4.06
C GLU A 343 -20.99 -12.91 4.75
N LYS A 344 -20.86 -13.62 5.87
CA LYS A 344 -19.63 -13.65 6.68
C LYS A 344 -18.39 -14.07 5.89
N GLU A 345 -18.42 -15.25 5.28
CA GLU A 345 -17.28 -15.82 4.59
C GLU A 345 -16.87 -14.95 3.39
N GLU A 346 -17.87 -14.45 2.66
CA GLU A 346 -17.68 -13.53 1.54
C GLU A 346 -17.05 -12.21 1.97
N LEU A 347 -17.52 -11.64 3.09
CA LEU A 347 -16.99 -10.41 3.66
C LEU A 347 -15.51 -10.58 4.04
N ARG A 348 -15.14 -11.71 4.64
CA ARG A 348 -13.75 -11.95 5.06
C ARG A 348 -12.82 -11.90 3.86
N ASP A 349 -13.11 -12.67 2.82
CA ASP A 349 -12.27 -12.71 1.62
C ASP A 349 -12.26 -11.37 0.88
N PHE A 350 -13.40 -10.68 0.83
CA PHE A 350 -13.48 -9.33 0.28
C PHE A 350 -12.61 -8.34 1.07
N LEU A 351 -12.73 -8.26 2.39
CA LEU A 351 -11.98 -7.32 3.23
C LEU A 351 -10.47 -7.56 3.16
N LEU A 352 -10.03 -8.82 3.23
CA LEU A 352 -8.61 -9.18 3.14
C LEU A 352 -8.04 -8.80 1.78
N THR A 353 -8.75 -9.12 0.69
CA THR A 353 -8.34 -8.76 -0.66
C THR A 353 -8.29 -7.25 -0.85
N LYS A 354 -9.40 -6.57 -0.49
CA LYS A 354 -9.58 -5.13 -0.68
C LYS A 354 -8.59 -4.31 0.13
N ALA A 355 -8.36 -4.65 1.40
CA ALA A 355 -7.42 -3.92 2.25
C ALA A 355 -5.96 -4.11 1.78
N CYS A 356 -5.53 -5.34 1.47
CA CYS A 356 -4.18 -5.59 0.99
C CYS A 356 -3.91 -4.89 -0.35
N GLN A 357 -4.85 -4.97 -1.29
CA GLN A 357 -4.68 -4.30 -2.58
C GLN A 357 -4.73 -2.79 -2.43
N GLY A 358 -5.67 -2.30 -1.61
CA GLY A 358 -5.80 -0.89 -1.29
C GLY A 358 -4.51 -0.29 -0.75
N GLU A 359 -3.83 -0.97 0.18
CA GLU A 359 -2.53 -0.50 0.68
C GLU A 359 -1.45 -0.50 -0.41
N ARG A 360 -1.34 -1.56 -1.21
CA ARG A 360 -0.37 -1.63 -2.34
C ARG A 360 -0.60 -0.51 -3.35
N ILE A 361 -1.86 -0.22 -3.68
CA ILE A 361 -2.24 0.87 -4.59
C ILE A 361 -1.93 2.23 -3.96
N ALA A 362 -2.33 2.45 -2.71
CA ALA A 362 -2.08 3.72 -2.02
C ALA A 362 -0.58 4.05 -1.98
N GLN A 363 0.29 3.06 -1.80
CA GLN A 363 1.74 3.27 -1.80
C GLN A 363 2.32 3.71 -3.14
N LYS A 364 1.64 3.41 -4.24
CA LYS A 364 2.00 3.85 -5.60
C LYS A 364 1.47 5.26 -5.92
N THR A 365 0.96 6.00 -4.93
CA THR A 365 0.35 7.33 -5.16
C THR A 365 0.91 8.40 -4.22
N GLY A 366 0.85 9.65 -4.68
CA GLY A 366 1.13 10.85 -3.88
C GLY A 366 2.42 10.78 -3.06
N LYS A 367 2.35 11.18 -1.79
CA LYS A 367 3.50 11.27 -0.89
C LYS A 367 4.16 9.92 -0.58
N PHE A 368 3.44 8.81 -0.71
CA PHE A 368 4.04 7.48 -0.53
C PHE A 368 4.98 7.16 -1.70
N LEU A 369 4.51 7.40 -2.93
CA LEU A 369 5.35 7.25 -4.12
C LEU A 369 6.57 8.15 -4.07
N GLU A 370 6.41 9.43 -3.72
CA GLU A 370 7.54 10.37 -3.57
C GLU A 370 8.59 9.89 -2.55
N ARG A 371 8.15 9.24 -1.46
CA ARG A 371 9.06 8.67 -0.47
C ARG A 371 9.78 7.44 -1.02
N TYR A 372 9.07 6.57 -1.73
CA TYR A 372 9.67 5.40 -2.38
C TYR A 372 10.68 5.82 -3.46
N LEU A 373 10.34 6.76 -4.33
CA LEU A 373 11.23 7.29 -5.38
C LEU A 373 12.48 7.95 -4.80
N ARG A 374 12.38 8.64 -3.66
CA ARG A 374 13.58 9.15 -2.95
C ARG A 374 14.48 8.04 -2.43
N TYR A 375 13.90 6.98 -1.86
CA TYR A 375 14.66 5.81 -1.41
C TYR A 375 15.32 5.09 -2.60
N ARG A 376 14.55 4.82 -3.65
CA ARG A 376 15.02 4.26 -4.92
C ARG A 376 16.17 5.08 -5.49
N GLY A 377 15.98 6.39 -5.64
CA GLY A 377 17.02 7.30 -6.13
C GLY A 377 18.28 7.30 -5.28
N ALA A 378 18.16 7.15 -3.95
CA ALA A 378 19.32 7.02 -3.06
C ALA A 378 20.07 5.70 -3.27
N VAL A 379 19.37 4.58 -3.45
CA VAL A 379 19.98 3.27 -3.77
C VAL A 379 20.71 3.34 -5.11
N ILE A 380 20.08 3.90 -6.14
CA ILE A 380 20.67 4.00 -7.48
C ILE A 380 21.88 4.93 -7.49
N LYS A 381 21.81 6.11 -6.84
CA LYS A 381 22.93 7.08 -6.80
C LYS A 381 24.10 6.67 -5.92
N LYS A 382 23.90 5.80 -4.94
CA LYS A 382 24.97 5.40 -4.00
C LYS A 382 26.06 4.55 -4.67
N ASN A 383 25.79 3.99 -5.84
CA ASN A 383 26.75 3.21 -6.62
C ASN A 383 27.74 4.06 -7.45
N TYR A 384 27.93 5.34 -7.08
CA TYR A 384 28.77 6.34 -7.77
C TYR A 384 29.70 7.09 -6.83
#